data_AF-V5H337-F1
#
_entry.id   AF-V5H337-F1
#
_cell.length_a   1.000
_cell.length_b   1.000
_cell.length_c   1.000
_cell.angle_alpha   90.00
_cell.angle_beta   90.00
_cell.angle_gamma   90.00
#
_symmetry.space_group_name_H-M   'P 1'
#
loop_
_entity.id
_entity.type
_entity.pdbx_description
1 polymer ?
#
loop_
_entity_poly.entity_id
_entity_poly.type
_entity_poly.pdbx_seq_one_letter_code
_entity_poly.pdbx_strand_id
1 'polypeptide(L)'
;ATRIYNVDENGFSTVQMKSQKIIGLKGKKQIGAIASGERGVNTTMVCCVSAAGQFIPPMLIFKRMRMSPELKVGAPPGSLVEISGSGYINSELFCKWLQHFISVVKPNKEMKVLLLLDGHSTHSKNLDALMLARENGVILLQLPGHTIHRLQSLDVSFFKPME
;
A
#
# COMPACT_ATOMS: atom_id res chain seq x y z
N ALA A 1 -0.06 -0.63 -22.68
CA ALA A 1 -0.79 -1.13 -21.49
C ALA A 1 0.09 -1.95 -20.55
N THR A 2 0.82 -2.97 -21.03
CA THR A 2 1.60 -3.91 -20.19
C THR A 2 2.80 -3.32 -19.44
N ARG A 3 3.20 -2.08 -19.74
CA ARG A 3 4.39 -1.40 -19.16
C ARG A 3 4.05 -0.12 -18.39
N ILE A 4 2.78 0.06 -18.05
CA ILE A 4 2.31 1.18 -17.23
C ILE A 4 1.75 0.57 -15.96
N TYR A 5 2.32 0.97 -14.84
CA TYR A 5 1.95 0.54 -13.50
C TYR A 5 1.47 1.73 -12.69
N ASN A 6 0.53 1.47 -11.80
CA ASN A 6 -0.01 2.43 -10.85
C ASN A 6 0.20 1.85 -9.45
N VAL A 7 0.86 2.61 -8.57
CA VAL A 7 1.11 2.26 -7.17
C VAL A 7 0.39 3.24 -6.27
N ASP A 8 -0.08 2.71 -5.14
CA ASP A 8 -0.78 3.48 -4.12
C ASP A 8 -0.77 2.74 -2.77
N GLU A 9 -0.93 3.49 -1.69
CA GLU A 9 -0.98 3.00 -0.32
C GLU A 9 -2.36 3.13 0.29
N ASN A 10 -2.84 2.07 0.92
CA ASN A 10 -4.04 2.14 1.75
C ASN A 10 -3.82 1.52 3.15
N GLY A 11 -4.50 2.08 4.15
CA GLY A 11 -4.46 1.62 5.53
C GLY A 11 -5.61 0.66 5.83
N PHE A 12 -5.29 -0.55 6.25
CA PHE A 12 -6.26 -1.57 6.64
C PHE A 12 -6.26 -1.75 8.16
N SER A 13 -7.43 -1.64 8.78
CA SER A 13 -7.59 -1.96 10.21
C SER A 13 -7.94 -3.43 10.39
N THR A 14 -7.27 -4.11 11.33
CA THR A 14 -7.62 -5.48 11.73
C THR A 14 -8.95 -5.53 12.48
N VAL A 15 -9.41 -4.38 13.01
CA VAL A 15 -10.70 -4.24 13.71
C VAL A 15 -11.61 -3.33 12.89
N GLN A 16 -12.29 -3.91 11.89
CA GLN A 16 -13.22 -3.17 11.05
C GLN A 16 -14.41 -2.64 11.86
N MET A 17 -14.69 -1.34 11.75
CA MET A 17 -15.83 -0.67 12.40
C MET A 17 -17.06 -0.60 11.50
N LYS A 18 -17.27 -1.55 10.57
CA LYS A 18 -18.49 -1.54 9.76
C LYS A 18 -19.69 -1.43 10.69
N SER A 19 -20.64 -0.58 10.29
CA SER A 19 -21.84 -0.24 11.05
C SER A 19 -22.60 -1.51 11.37
N GLN A 20 -22.35 -2.07 12.55
CA GLN A 20 -23.08 -3.21 13.02
C GLN A 20 -24.52 -2.73 13.24
N LYS A 21 -25.48 -3.39 12.59
CA LYS A 21 -26.87 -3.26 12.99
C LYS A 21 -26.97 -3.92 14.36
N ILE A 22 -27.01 -3.09 15.41
CA ILE A 22 -27.04 -3.56 16.79
C ILE A 22 -28.51 -3.74 17.19
N ILE A 23 -28.89 -4.95 17.58
CA ILE A 23 -30.19 -5.23 18.20
C ILE A 23 -30.00 -5.13 19.71
N GLY A 24 -30.78 -4.25 20.35
CA GLY A 24 -30.73 -4.02 21.79
C GLY A 24 -32.12 -4.03 22.41
N LEU A 25 -32.18 -4.31 23.72
CA LEU A 25 -33.43 -4.21 24.48
C LEU A 25 -33.92 -2.76 24.53
N LYS A 26 -35.23 -2.57 24.36
CA LYS A 26 -35.89 -1.26 24.43
C LYS A 26 -35.56 -0.58 25.76
N GLY A 27 -35.03 0.64 25.71
CA GLY A 27 -34.65 1.43 26.90
C GLY A 27 -33.17 1.34 27.30
N LYS A 28 -32.37 0.45 26.70
CA LYS A 28 -30.94 0.36 26.98
C LYS A 28 -30.16 1.43 26.19
N LYS A 29 -29.57 2.40 26.90
CA LYS A 29 -28.85 3.55 26.30
C LYS A 29 -27.40 3.26 25.91
N GLN A 30 -26.76 2.28 26.55
CA GLN A 30 -25.37 1.91 26.28
C GLN A 30 -25.30 0.46 25.80
N ILE A 31 -24.81 0.27 24.57
CA ILE A 31 -24.51 -1.04 24.00
C ILE A 31 -23.02 -1.07 23.68
N GLY A 32 -22.27 -1.85 24.45
CA GLY A 32 -20.84 -2.06 24.23
C GLY A 32 -20.59 -3.17 23.23
N ALA A 33 -19.48 -3.07 22.51
CA ALA A 33 -18.92 -4.15 21.71
C ALA A 33 -17.53 -4.51 22.26
N ILE A 34 -17.23 -5.80 22.35
CA ILE A 34 -15.87 -6.27 22.64
C ILE A 34 -15.06 -6.08 21.37
N ALA A 35 -13.91 -5.43 21.47
CA ALA A 35 -12.99 -5.20 20.37
C ALA A 35 -11.58 -5.59 20.79
N SER A 36 -10.75 -5.99 19.82
CA SER A 36 -9.32 -6.21 20.06
C SER A 36 -8.62 -4.92 20.49
N GLY A 37 -7.56 -5.03 21.29
CA GLY A 37 -6.69 -3.91 21.65
C GLY A 37 -5.96 -3.29 20.45
N GLU A 38 -5.94 -3.98 19.31
CA GLU A 38 -5.46 -3.46 18.03
C GLU A 38 -6.43 -2.47 17.37
N ARG A 39 -7.59 -2.21 18.00
CA ARG A 39 -8.56 -1.22 17.53
C ARG A 39 -7.88 0.14 17.34
N GLY A 40 -7.98 0.67 16.12
CA GLY A 40 -7.36 1.95 15.76
C GLY A 40 -5.89 1.84 15.31
N VAL A 41 -5.33 0.63 15.27
CA VAL A 41 -4.04 0.36 14.63
C VAL A 41 -4.30 -0.09 13.19
N ASN A 42 -3.68 0.59 12.24
CA ASN A 42 -3.76 0.25 10.82
C ASN A 42 -2.46 -0.41 10.37
N THR A 43 -2.61 -1.37 9.46
CA THR A 43 -1.53 -1.96 8.66
C THR A 43 -1.57 -1.29 7.30
N THR A 44 -0.46 -0.69 6.87
CA THR A 44 -0.39 -0.08 5.54
C THR A 44 -0.07 -1.15 4.50
N MET A 45 -0.85 -1.19 3.42
CA MET A 45 -0.60 -2.04 2.27
C MET A 45 -0.25 -1.18 1.06
N VAL A 46 0.90 -1.45 0.45
CA VAL A 46 1.33 -0.85 -0.81
C VAL A 46 0.94 -1.80 -1.94
N CYS A 47 0.02 -1.37 -2.79
CA CYS A 47 -0.44 -2.15 -3.94
C CYS A 47 0.06 -1.55 -5.24
N CYS A 48 0.32 -2.41 -6.23
CA CYS A 48 0.69 -1.95 -7.56
C CYS A 48 0.09 -2.85 -8.63
N VAL A 49 -0.55 -2.23 -9.62
CA VAL A 49 -1.25 -2.90 -10.72
C VAL A 49 -0.83 -2.32 -12.05
N SER A 50 -0.79 -3.14 -13.10
CA SER A 50 -0.62 -2.66 -14.46
C SER A 50 -1.96 -2.42 -15.14
N ALA A 51 -1.97 -1.56 -16.16
CA ALA A 51 -3.15 -1.36 -17.01
C ALA A 51 -3.57 -2.62 -17.79
N ALA A 52 -2.70 -3.65 -17.84
CA ALA A 52 -3.01 -4.96 -18.42
C ALA A 52 -3.54 -5.98 -17.39
N GLY A 53 -3.77 -5.56 -16.13
CA GLY A 53 -4.28 -6.42 -15.06
C GLY A 53 -3.22 -7.27 -14.36
N GLN A 54 -1.93 -7.00 -14.57
CA GLN A 54 -0.88 -7.65 -13.79
C GLN A 54 -0.84 -7.04 -12.39
N PHE A 55 -0.74 -7.89 -11.38
CA PHE A 55 -0.67 -7.49 -9.98
C PHE A 55 0.74 -7.77 -9.44
N ILE A 56 1.34 -6.76 -8.81
CA ILE A 56 2.62 -6.92 -8.12
C ILE A 56 2.33 -7.39 -6.69
N PRO A 57 2.99 -8.45 -6.18
CA PRO A 57 2.79 -8.89 -4.80
C PRO A 57 2.96 -7.71 -3.83
N PRO A 58 1.99 -7.47 -2.94
CA PRO A 58 1.91 -6.23 -2.18
C PRO A 58 2.97 -6.22 -1.08
N MET A 59 3.28 -5.01 -0.62
CA MET A 59 4.04 -4.83 0.60
C MET A 59 3.10 -4.52 1.76
N LEU A 60 3.27 -5.23 2.87
CA LEU A 60 2.53 -5.04 4.11
C LEU A 60 3.45 -4.42 5.16
N ILE A 61 3.03 -3.31 5.75
CA ILE A 61 3.77 -2.56 6.75
C ILE A 61 2.99 -2.58 8.06
N PHE A 62 3.50 -3.31 9.05
CA PHE A 62 2.88 -3.40 10.36
C PHE A 62 3.45 -2.34 11.31
N LYS A 63 2.58 -1.68 12.08
CA LYS A 63 2.99 -0.75 13.15
C LYS A 63 3.63 -1.50 14.33
N ARG A 64 4.94 -1.72 14.29
CA ARG A 64 5.69 -2.51 15.28
C ARG A 64 7.15 -2.05 15.38
N MET A 65 7.78 -2.35 16.52
CA MET A 65 9.22 -2.14 16.76
C MET A 65 10.06 -3.41 16.60
N ARG A 66 9.42 -4.59 16.55
CA ARG A 66 10.10 -5.88 16.43
C ARG A 66 9.44 -6.71 15.34
N MET A 67 10.28 -7.31 14.50
CA MET A 67 9.84 -8.20 13.44
C MET A 67 9.48 -9.55 14.03
N SER A 68 8.43 -10.17 13.51
CA SER A 68 7.99 -11.50 13.91
C SER A 68 7.70 -12.31 12.64
N PRO A 69 8.24 -13.54 12.51
CA PRO A 69 8.00 -14.40 11.35
C PRO A 69 6.51 -14.67 11.11
N GLU A 70 5.71 -14.67 12.17
CA GLU A 70 4.26 -14.90 12.15
C GLU A 70 3.51 -13.86 11.31
N LEU A 71 4.05 -12.64 11.14
CA LEU A 71 3.45 -11.59 10.31
C LEU A 71 3.37 -11.97 8.82
N LYS A 72 4.16 -12.96 8.37
CA LYS A 72 4.12 -13.48 6.99
C LYS A 72 3.06 -14.56 6.80
N VAL A 73 2.49 -15.12 7.87
CA VAL A 73 1.54 -16.22 7.78
C VAL A 73 0.25 -15.72 7.13
N GLY A 74 -0.15 -16.37 6.03
CA GLY A 74 -1.36 -16.01 5.28
C GLY A 74 -1.19 -14.80 4.35
N ALA A 75 -0.01 -14.19 4.27
CA ALA A 75 0.27 -13.15 3.27
C ALA A 75 0.26 -13.74 1.85
N PRO A 76 -0.17 -12.98 0.83
CA PRO A 76 -0.10 -13.42 -0.56
C PRO A 76 1.32 -13.88 -0.94
N PRO A 77 1.46 -14.92 -1.78
CA PRO A 77 2.78 -15.38 -2.22
C PRO A 77 3.61 -14.26 -2.86
N GLY A 78 4.86 -14.13 -2.42
CA GLY A 78 5.78 -13.08 -2.89
C GLY A 78 5.58 -11.71 -2.23
N SER A 79 4.63 -11.56 -1.30
CA SER A 79 4.47 -10.32 -0.55
C SER A 79 5.70 -9.97 0.28
N LEU A 80 6.03 -8.68 0.30
CA LEU A 80 7.04 -8.13 1.18
C LEU A 80 6.38 -7.75 2.51
N VAL A 81 6.86 -8.29 3.62
CA VAL A 81 6.36 -7.94 4.95
C VAL A 81 7.43 -7.22 5.72
N GLU A 82 7.13 -5.99 6.11
CA GLU A 82 8.02 -5.09 6.82
C GLU A 82 7.30 -4.45 8.01
N ILE A 83 8.07 -3.76 8.85
CA ILE A 83 7.57 -3.07 10.04
C ILE A 83 8.00 -1.62 10.03
N SER A 84 7.21 -0.78 10.70
CA SER A 84 7.52 0.63 10.93
C SER A 84 7.01 1.02 12.31
N GLY A 85 7.76 1.84 13.05
CA GLY A 85 7.28 2.36 14.35
C GLY A 85 6.03 3.23 14.20
N SER A 86 5.86 3.91 13.06
CA SER A 86 4.67 4.70 12.75
C SER A 86 3.54 3.87 12.15
N GLY A 87 3.87 2.75 11.49
CA GLY A 87 2.96 1.95 10.66
C GLY A 87 2.84 2.44 9.22
N TYR A 88 3.38 3.61 8.90
CA TYR A 88 3.37 4.19 7.56
C TYR A 88 4.66 3.88 6.79
N ILE A 89 4.58 4.00 5.47
CA ILE A 89 5.74 3.95 4.59
C ILE A 89 6.68 5.14 4.88
N ASN A 90 7.98 4.90 4.76
CA ASN A 90 9.03 5.91 4.84
C ASN A 90 9.97 5.75 3.63
N SER A 91 10.96 6.64 3.49
CA SER A 91 11.88 6.64 2.34
C SER A 91 12.64 5.31 2.17
N GLU A 92 13.10 4.72 3.27
CA GLU A 92 13.84 3.44 3.23
C GLU A 92 12.95 2.27 2.81
N LEU A 93 11.75 2.18 3.38
CA LEU A 93 10.74 1.18 3.03
C LEU A 93 10.31 1.34 1.57
N PHE A 94 10.19 2.57 1.07
CA PHE A 94 9.91 2.83 -0.34
C PHE A 94 11.04 2.34 -1.26
N CYS A 95 12.31 2.54 -0.88
CA CYS A 95 13.44 1.98 -1.63
C CYS A 95 13.39 0.45 -1.66
N LYS A 96 13.11 -0.20 -0.53
CA LYS A 96 12.93 -1.67 -0.48
C LYS A 96 11.78 -2.13 -1.38
N TRP A 97 10.65 -1.42 -1.33
CA TRP A 97 9.51 -1.69 -2.20
C TRP A 97 9.87 -1.55 -3.68
N LEU A 98 10.63 -0.51 -4.05
CA LEU A 98 11.04 -0.27 -5.43
C LEU A 98 12.00 -1.38 -5.92
N GLN A 99 12.90 -1.86 -5.07
CA GLN A 99 13.73 -3.03 -5.39
C GLN A 99 12.88 -4.29 -5.63
N HIS A 100 11.88 -4.52 -4.78
CA HIS A 100 10.91 -5.61 -4.96
C HIS A 100 10.16 -5.48 -6.29
N PHE A 101 9.64 -4.29 -6.61
CA PHE A 101 9.00 -4.01 -7.89
C PHE A 101 9.92 -4.32 -9.08
N ILE A 102 11.17 -3.87 -9.05
CA ILE A 102 12.16 -4.12 -10.10
C ILE A 102 12.44 -5.63 -10.24
N SER A 103 12.52 -6.37 -9.13
CA SER A 103 12.76 -7.82 -9.16
C SER A 103 11.62 -8.61 -9.82
N VAL A 104 10.38 -8.13 -9.67
CA VAL A 104 9.17 -8.76 -10.21
C VAL A 104 8.97 -8.38 -11.68
N VAL A 105 9.04 -7.08 -12.00
CA VAL A 105 8.76 -6.54 -13.34
C VAL A 105 9.96 -6.68 -14.29
N LYS A 106 11.18 -6.68 -13.74
CA LYS A 106 12.45 -6.76 -14.47
C LYS A 106 12.58 -5.74 -15.61
N PRO A 107 12.35 -4.44 -15.35
CA PRO A 107 12.58 -3.39 -16.33
C PRO A 107 14.08 -3.30 -16.68
N ASN A 108 14.38 -2.71 -17.84
CA ASN A 108 15.75 -2.36 -18.24
C ASN A 108 15.74 -1.05 -19.05
N LYS A 109 16.93 -0.57 -19.42
CA LYS A 109 17.08 0.75 -20.05
C LYS A 109 16.49 0.81 -21.46
N GLU A 110 16.44 -0.32 -22.15
CA GLU A 110 15.88 -0.49 -23.48
C GLU A 110 14.35 -0.65 -23.41
N MET A 111 13.86 -1.36 -22.38
CA MET A 111 12.47 -1.70 -22.11
C MET A 111 12.00 -1.02 -20.83
N LYS A 112 11.91 0.30 -20.90
CA LYS A 112 11.48 1.12 -19.77
C LYS A 112 10.05 0.84 -19.36
N VAL A 113 9.78 1.02 -18.08
CA VAL A 113 8.46 0.89 -17.47
C VAL A 113 8.07 2.22 -16.84
N LEU A 114 6.81 2.62 -17.05
CA LEU A 114 6.23 3.81 -16.41
C LEU A 114 5.56 3.39 -15.11
N LEU A 115 5.96 4.00 -14.00
CA LEU A 115 5.32 3.86 -12.71
C LEU A 115 4.64 5.18 -12.33
N LEU A 116 3.33 5.12 -12.18
CA LEU A 116 2.46 6.21 -11.73
C LEU A 116 2.31 6.13 -10.22
N LEU A 117 2.52 7.23 -9.53
CA LEU A 117 2.45 7.33 -8.08
C LEU A 117 1.87 8.67 -7.64
N ASP A 118 1.41 8.74 -6.40
CA ASP A 118 0.91 9.96 -5.81
C ASP A 118 2.03 10.97 -5.52
N GLY A 119 1.65 12.15 -5.04
CA GLY A 119 2.58 13.23 -4.77
C GLY A 119 3.26 13.21 -3.40
N HIS A 120 3.21 12.11 -2.67
CA HIS A 120 3.69 12.08 -1.30
C HIS A 120 5.21 12.31 -1.21
N SER A 121 5.62 12.92 -0.09
CA SER A 121 7.00 13.39 0.08
C SER A 121 8.04 12.26 0.13
N THR A 122 7.63 11.06 0.54
CA THR A 122 8.47 9.84 0.55
C THR A 122 8.89 9.40 -0.85
N HIS A 123 8.12 9.75 -1.88
CA HIS A 123 8.43 9.42 -3.25
C HIS A 123 9.18 10.55 -3.97
N SER A 124 8.77 11.79 -3.71
CA SER A 124 9.27 12.97 -4.43
C SER A 124 10.60 13.52 -3.88
N LYS A 125 10.90 13.31 -2.59
CA LYS A 125 12.13 13.80 -1.93
C LYS A 125 13.11 12.68 -1.56
N ASN A 126 13.11 11.58 -2.31
CA ASN A 126 13.97 10.43 -2.07
C ASN A 126 14.95 10.23 -3.23
N LEU A 127 16.15 10.79 -3.10
CA LEU A 127 17.18 10.74 -4.14
C LEU A 127 17.59 9.29 -4.47
N ASP A 128 17.70 8.43 -3.46
CA ASP A 128 18.10 7.04 -3.63
C ASP A 128 17.07 6.28 -4.48
N ALA A 129 15.77 6.49 -4.22
CA ALA A 129 14.71 5.89 -5.03
C ALA A 129 14.73 6.42 -6.48
N LEU A 130 14.97 7.71 -6.68
CA LEU A 130 15.07 8.32 -8.02
C LEU A 130 16.27 7.74 -8.80
N MET A 131 17.42 7.59 -8.16
CA MET A 131 18.61 6.99 -8.75
C MET A 131 18.37 5.52 -9.09
N LEU A 132 17.84 4.75 -8.13
CA LEU A 132 17.51 3.33 -8.32
C LEU A 132 16.53 3.12 -9.49
N ALA A 133 15.49 3.95 -9.58
CA ALA A 133 14.54 3.91 -10.68
C ALA A 133 15.23 4.19 -12.02
N ARG A 134 16.03 5.26 -12.09
CA ARG A 134 16.74 5.66 -13.32
C ARG A 134 17.70 4.59 -13.80
N GLU A 135 18.45 3.96 -12.91
CA GLU A 135 19.43 2.93 -13.24
C GLU A 135 18.77 1.66 -13.81
N ASN A 136 17.57 1.32 -13.33
CA ASN A 136 16.84 0.12 -13.72
C ASN A 136 15.77 0.37 -14.82
N GLY A 137 15.74 1.55 -15.44
CA GLY A 137 14.79 1.85 -16.52
C GLY A 137 13.34 2.07 -16.06
N VAL A 138 13.14 2.43 -14.79
CA VAL A 138 11.83 2.84 -14.27
C VAL A 138 11.67 4.36 -14.42
N ILE A 139 10.61 4.78 -15.10
CA ILE A 139 10.21 6.17 -15.21
C ILE A 139 9.17 6.43 -14.13
N LEU A 140 9.52 7.27 -13.16
CA LEU A 140 8.60 7.71 -12.12
C LEU A 140 7.81 8.92 -12.63
N LEU A 141 6.48 8.82 -12.61
CA LEU A 141 5.59 9.92 -12.95
C LEU A 141 4.65 10.19 -11.79
N GLN A 142 4.80 11.37 -11.20
CA GLN A 142 3.98 11.85 -10.11
C GLN A 142 2.67 12.44 -10.65
N LEU A 143 1.55 12.00 -10.09
CA LEU A 143 0.24 12.57 -10.41
C LEU A 143 0.10 13.97 -9.79
N PRO A 144 -0.62 14.91 -10.44
CA PRO A 144 -0.85 16.23 -9.87
C PRO A 144 -1.55 16.15 -8.51
N GLY A 145 -1.15 16.99 -7.56
CA GLY A 145 -1.78 17.06 -6.24
C GLY A 145 -3.30 17.27 -6.33
N HIS A 146 -4.04 16.72 -5.36
CA HIS A 146 -5.51 16.81 -5.27
C HIS A 146 -6.29 16.19 -6.43
N THR A 147 -5.66 15.38 -7.28
CA THR A 147 -6.35 14.67 -8.38
C THR A 147 -6.65 13.20 -8.10
N ILE A 148 -6.38 12.73 -6.88
CA ILE A 148 -6.58 11.33 -6.43
C ILE A 148 -7.94 10.78 -6.85
N HIS A 149 -9.02 11.49 -6.52
CA HIS A 149 -10.40 11.13 -6.83
C HIS A 149 -10.73 10.98 -8.34
N ARG A 150 -9.81 11.34 -9.25
CA ARG A 150 -9.98 11.23 -10.72
C ARG A 150 -8.91 10.40 -11.38
N LEU A 151 -7.66 10.51 -10.94
CA LEU A 151 -6.49 9.96 -11.62
C LEU A 151 -5.87 8.76 -10.90
N GLN A 152 -6.17 8.55 -9.62
CA GLN A 152 -5.65 7.40 -8.87
C GLN A 152 -6.60 6.22 -9.02
N SER A 153 -6.30 5.33 -9.97
CA SER A 153 -7.18 4.20 -10.29
C SER A 153 -7.34 3.20 -9.14
N LEU A 154 -6.30 3.05 -8.31
CA LEU A 154 -6.31 2.17 -7.15
C LEU A 154 -7.34 2.64 -6.11
N ASP A 155 -7.32 3.91 -5.72
CA ASP A 155 -8.32 4.50 -4.82
C ASP A 155 -9.76 4.38 -5.34
N VAL A 156 -9.99 4.74 -6.61
CA VAL A 156 -11.36 4.81 -7.15
C VAL A 156 -11.99 3.43 -7.33
N SER A 157 -11.20 2.42 -7.72
CA SER A 157 -11.73 1.14 -8.19
C SER A 157 -11.28 -0.07 -7.36
N PHE A 158 -10.01 -0.14 -6.96
CA PHE A 158 -9.44 -1.34 -6.35
C PHE A 158 -9.61 -1.35 -4.83
N PHE A 159 -9.36 -0.22 -4.16
CA PHE A 159 -9.47 -0.12 -2.71
C PHE A 159 -10.91 0.09 -2.24
N LYS A 160 -11.74 0.78 -3.03
CA LYS A 160 -13.13 1.09 -2.66
C LYS A 160 -13.98 -0.12 -2.21
N PRO A 161 -13.89 -1.32 -2.82
CA PRO A 161 -14.60 -2.50 -2.32
C PRO A 161 -14.03 -3.10 -1.02
N MET A 162 -12.79 -2.74 -0.67
CA MET A 162 -12.08 -3.26 0.50
C MET A 162 -12.31 -2.41 1.76
N GLU A 163 -12.89 -1.22 1.61
CA GLU A 163 -13.35 -0.34 2.70
C GLU A 163 -14.73 -0.77 3.27
#